data_AF-A0A9D2IRU0-F1
#
_entry.id   AF-A0A9D2IRU0-F1
#
_cell.length_a   1.000
_cell.length_b   1.000
_cell.length_c   1.000
_cell.angle_alpha   90.00
_cell.angle_beta   90.00
_cell.angle_gamma   90.00
#
_symmetry.space_group_name_H-M   'P 1'
#
loop_
_entity.id
_entity.type
_entity.pdbx_description
1 polymer ?
#
loop_
_entity_poly.entity_id
_entity_poly.type
_entity_poly.pdbx_seq_one_letter_code
_entity_poly.pdbx_strand_id
1 'polypeptide(L)' 'MLQFLMTYGGSLLIGLAVLAIVALIVRKLYRDRKKGQSSCGCGCDHCPSACACHGHTERKP' A
#
# COMPACT_ATOMS: atom_id res chain seq x y z
N MET A 1 -23.61 -5.50 -34.81
CA MET A 1 -22.96 -6.39 -33.83
C MET A 1 -21.46 -6.10 -33.66
N LEU A 2 -20.66 -6.01 -34.73
CA LEU A 2 -19.22 -5.68 -34.67
C LEU A 2 -18.89 -4.24 -34.16
N GLN A 3 -19.87 -3.33 -34.18
CA GLN A 3 -19.73 -1.95 -33.70
C GLN A 3 -19.48 -1.83 -32.19
N PHE A 4 -19.90 -2.83 -31.39
CA PHE A 4 -19.65 -2.84 -29.94
C PHE A 4 -18.14 -3.01 -29.64
N LEU A 5 -17.42 -3.86 -30.37
CA LEU A 5 -15.98 -4.03 -30.14
C LEU A 5 -15.18 -2.76 -30.50
N MET A 6 -15.60 -2.01 -31.53
CA MET A 6 -14.92 -0.79 -31.96
C MET A 6 -15.17 0.39 -31.01
N THR A 7 -16.39 0.52 -30.48
CA THR A 7 -16.73 1.64 -29.57
C THR A 7 -16.30 1.38 -28.11
N TYR A 8 -16.33 0.13 -27.64
CA TYR A 8 -15.92 -0.23 -26.28
C TYR A 8 -14.47 -0.71 -26.17
N GLY A 9 -13.76 -0.87 -27.30
CA GLY A 9 -12.33 -1.24 -27.31
C GLY A 9 -11.45 -0.23 -26.58
N GLY A 10 -11.75 1.08 -26.72
CA GLY A 10 -11.10 2.13 -25.94
C GLY A 10 -11.39 2.03 -24.44
N SER A 11 -12.66 1.80 -24.07
CA SER A 11 -13.07 1.60 -22.67
C SER A 11 -12.41 0.38 -22.04
N LEU A 12 -12.23 -0.71 -22.80
CA LEU A 12 -11.50 -1.91 -22.39
C LEU A 12 -10.02 -1.60 -22.13
N LEU A 13 -9.35 -0.86 -23.01
CA LEU A 13 -7.96 -0.43 -22.82
C LEU A 13 -7.81 0.45 -21.56
N ILE A 14 -8.71 1.41 -21.37
CA ILE A 14 -8.70 2.31 -20.21
C ILE A 14 -8.97 1.52 -18.93
N GLY A 15 -9.94 0.61 -18.95
CA GLY A 15 -10.25 -0.26 -17.82
C GLY A 15 -9.05 -1.14 -17.43
N LEU A 16 -8.34 -1.71 -18.40
CA LEU A 16 -7.16 -2.54 -18.17
C LEU A 16 -5.99 -1.72 -17.61
N ALA A 17 -5.78 -0.50 -18.13
CA ALA A 17 -4.78 0.42 -17.63
C ALA A 17 -5.04 0.82 -16.16
N VAL A 18 -6.27 1.21 -15.83
CA VAL A 18 -6.66 1.54 -14.44
C VAL A 18 -6.48 0.33 -13.53
N LEU A 19 -6.92 -0.85 -13.96
CA LEU A 19 -6.78 -2.10 -13.19
C LEU A 19 -5.31 -2.41 -12.90
N ALA A 20 -4.42 -2.23 -13.88
CA ALA A 20 -2.98 -2.42 -13.70
C ALA A 20 -2.41 -1.44 -12.66
N ILE A 21 -2.77 -0.16 -12.73
CA ILE A 21 -2.32 0.86 -11.75
C ILE A 21 -2.80 0.50 -10.34
N VAL A 22 -4.08 0.15 -10.17
CA VAL A 22 -4.64 -0.25 -8.88
C VAL A 22 -3.93 -1.49 -8.34
N ALA A 23 -3.69 -2.49 -9.17
CA ALA A 23 -2.96 -3.70 -8.78
C ALA A 23 -1.52 -3.39 -8.31
N LEU A 24 -0.83 -2.45 -8.97
CA LEU A 24 0.50 -2.00 -8.54
C LEU A 24 0.46 -1.31 -7.18
N ILE A 25 -0.52 -0.42 -6.94
CA ILE A 25 -0.69 0.27 -5.65
C ILE A 25 -0.96 -0.76 -4.54
N VAL A 26 -1.90 -1.68 -4.75
CA VAL A 26 -2.23 -2.73 -3.77
C VAL A 26 -1.03 -3.62 -3.51
N ARG A 27 -0.29 -4.05 -4.55
CA ARG A 27 0.93 -4.86 -4.40
C ARG A 27 2.00 -4.11 -3.62
N LYS A 28 2.19 -2.81 -3.90
CA LYS A 28 3.13 -1.96 -3.18
C LYS A 28 2.75 -1.88 -1.71
N LEU A 29 1.48 -1.55 -1.42
CA LEU A 29 0.94 -1.49 -0.08
C LEU A 29 1.11 -2.83 0.66
N TYR A 30 0.78 -3.96 0.04
CA TYR A 30 0.94 -5.27 0.66
C TYR A 30 2.41 -5.59 0.98
N ARG A 31 3.34 -5.19 0.10
CA ARG A 31 4.78 -5.36 0.33
C ARG A 31 5.30 -4.44 1.43
N ASP A 32 4.84 -3.19 1.46
CA ASP A 32 5.21 -2.21 2.49
C ASP A 32 4.66 -2.65 3.86
N ARG A 33 3.44 -3.19 3.91
CA ARG A 33 2.85 -3.83 5.10
C ARG A 33 3.67 -5.04 5.56
N LYS A 34 4.08 -5.92 4.65
CA LYS A 34 4.94 -7.08 4.99
C LYS A 34 6.34 -6.66 5.45
N LYS A 35 6.86 -5.53 4.95
CA LYS A 35 8.14 -4.95 5.42
C LYS A 35 8.02 -4.21 6.76
N GLY A 36 6.84 -4.20 7.38
CA GLY A 36 6.64 -3.57 8.68
C GLY A 36 6.72 -2.04 8.63
N GLN A 37 6.48 -1.41 7.47
CA GLN A 37 6.21 0.03 7.44
C GLN A 37 4.84 0.27 8.08
N SER A 38 4.86 0.41 9.40
CA SER A 38 3.80 1.06 10.16
C SER A 38 3.64 2.50 9.65
N SER A 39 2.47 3.10 9.90
CA SER A 39 2.12 4.45 9.43
C SER A 39 3.12 5.54 9.86
N CYS A 40 4.00 5.22 10.80
CA CYS A 40 5.17 5.96 11.21
C CYS A 40 6.34 5.55 10.30
N GLY A 41 6.71 6.39 9.33
CA GLY A 41 7.79 6.11 8.37
C GLY A 41 9.19 5.87 8.98
N CYS A 42 9.33 6.05 10.30
CA CYS A 42 10.46 5.61 11.10
C CYS A 42 10.04 4.33 11.84
N GLY A 43 10.75 3.22 11.64
CA GLY A 43 10.47 1.96 12.33
C GLY A 43 10.33 2.14 13.85
N CYS A 44 9.65 1.19 14.52
CA CYS A 44 9.32 1.30 15.94
C CYS A 44 10.53 1.56 16.86
N ASP A 45 11.75 1.20 16.42
CA ASP A 45 13.01 1.46 17.13
C ASP A 45 13.36 2.95 17.36
N HIS A 46 12.87 3.88 16.52
CA HIS A 46 13.12 5.32 16.68
C HIS A 46 11.82 6.13 16.65
N CYS A 47 10.70 5.49 17.01
CA CYS A 47 9.42 6.19 17.05
C CYS A 47 9.37 7.10 18.29
N PRO A 48 9.14 8.42 18.18
CA PRO A 48 9.04 9.30 19.34
C PRO A 48 7.85 8.93 20.25
N SER A 49 6.87 8.19 19.73
CA SER A 49 5.77 7.58 20.51
C SER A 49 6.03 6.15 20.95
N ALA A 50 7.26 5.62 20.82
CA ALA A 50 7.63 4.29 21.30
C ALA A 50 7.33 4.11 22.80
N CYS A 51 7.43 5.19 23.59
CA CYS A 51 7.09 5.19 25.02
C CYS A 51 5.59 4.91 25.28
N ALA A 52 4.70 5.28 24.35
CA ALA A 52 3.26 5.02 24.45
C ALA A 52 2.86 3.66 23.83
N CYS A 53 3.57 3.21 22.78
CA CYS A 53 3.29 1.94 22.11
C CYS A 53 3.91 0.72 22.81
N HIS A 54 5.06 0.88 23.45
CA HIS A 54 5.75 -0.11 24.28
C HIS A 54 5.85 0.43 25.72
N GLY A 55 4.70 0.62 26.38
CA GLY A 55 4.67 0.92 27.81
C GLY A 55 5.21 -0.27 28.59
N HIS A 56 6.26 -0.04 29.40
CA HIS A 56 7.00 -0.99 30.24
C HIS A 56 7.97 -1.95 29.54
N THR A 57 9.19 -1.48 29.28
CA THR A 57 10.38 -2.21 29.75
C THR A 57 11.37 -1.21 30.33
N GLU A 58 11.54 -1.31 31.64
CA GLU A 58 12.46 -0.52 32.44
C GLU A 58 13.90 -0.73 31.93
N ARG A 59 14.51 0.31 31.33
CA ARG A 59 15.97 0.35 31.15
C ARG A 59 16.60 0.59 32.53
N LYS A 60 16.96 -0.51 33.19
CA LYS A 60 17.89 -0.55 34.32
C LYS A 60 19.28 -0.06 33.83
N PRO A 61 20.00 0.76 34.63
CA PRO A 61 21.14 1.57 34.17
C PRO A 61 22.32 0.79 33.58
#